data_AF-A0A1G0FX02-F1
#
_entry.id   AF-A0A1G0FX02-F1
#
_cell.length_a   1.000
_cell.length_b   1.000
_cell.length_c   1.000
_cell.angle_alpha   90.00
_cell.angle_beta   90.00
_cell.angle_gamma   90.00
#
_symmetry.space_group_name_H-M   'P 1'
#
loop_
_entity.id
_entity.type
_entity.pdbx_description
1 polymer ?
#
loop_
_entity_poly.entity_id
_entity_poly.type
_entity_poly.pdbx_seq_one_letter_code
_entity_poly.pdbx_strand_id
1 'polypeptide(L)'
;MKYQKRYLTMQVASDLNQKMVFIGGPRQVGKTTLAKHFLKNSDNGYLNWDIASQRAQILTYELPTSPLWIFDEIHKYKKWH
;
A
#
# COMPACT_ATOMS: atom_id res chain seq x y z
N MET A 1 1.85 -6.40 22.92
CA MET A 1 0.51 -6.37 22.30
C MET A 1 0.37 -7.56 21.36
N LYS A 2 -0.62 -8.43 21.57
CA LYS A 2 -0.93 -9.54 20.64
C LYS A 2 -1.60 -8.93 19.40
N TYR A 3 -0.88 -8.83 18.28
CA TYR A 3 -1.49 -8.45 17.01
C TYR A 3 -2.43 -9.58 16.58
N GLN A 4 -3.75 -9.36 16.63
CA GLN A 4 -4.67 -10.28 15.97
C GLN A 4 -4.44 -10.20 14.46
N LYS A 5 -4.21 -11.36 13.84
CA LYS A 5 -4.05 -11.49 12.39
C LYS A 5 -5.39 -11.12 11.74
N ARG A 6 -5.40 -10.12 10.87
CA ARG A 6 -6.63 -9.71 10.17
C ARG A 6 -7.07 -10.80 9.21
N TYR A 7 -8.38 -11.00 9.08
CA TYR A 7 -8.94 -12.08 8.25
C TYR A 7 -8.51 -11.99 6.77
N LEU A 8 -8.35 -10.77 6.22
CA LEU A 8 -7.88 -10.56 4.86
C LEU A 8 -6.38 -10.82 4.66
N THR A 9 -5.58 -10.93 5.72
CA THR A 9 -4.12 -11.03 5.59
C THR A 9 -3.69 -12.23 4.74
N MET A 10 -4.33 -13.40 4.92
CA MET A 10 -3.98 -14.60 4.16
C MET A 10 -4.36 -14.47 2.67
N GLN A 11 -5.53 -13.93 2.38
CA GLN A 11 -6.00 -13.73 1.01
C GLN A 11 -5.11 -12.73 0.26
N VAL A 12 -4.82 -11.59 0.89
CA VAL A 12 -3.94 -10.56 0.31
C VAL A 12 -2.54 -11.11 0.06
N ALA A 13 -1.98 -11.90 0.99
CA ALA A 13 -0.69 -12.55 0.80
C ALA A 13 -0.67 -13.49 -0.42
N SER A 14 -1.72 -14.31 -0.56
CA SER A 14 -1.85 -15.23 -1.69
C SER A 14 -1.97 -14.50 -3.02
N ASP A 15 -2.80 -13.46 -3.07
CA ASP A 15 -3.03 -12.70 -4.29
C ASP A 15 -1.79 -11.90 -4.72
N LEU A 16 -1.04 -11.32 -3.77
CA LEU A 16 0.18 -10.57 -4.06
C LEU A 16 1.28 -11.40 -4.74
N ASN A 17 1.24 -12.73 -4.65
CA ASN A 17 2.18 -13.59 -5.37
C ASN A 17 1.95 -13.61 -6.89
N GLN A 18 0.79 -13.14 -7.37
CA GLN A 18 0.40 -13.25 -8.77
C GLN A 18 -0.15 -11.95 -9.37
N LYS A 19 -0.72 -11.07 -8.55
CA LYS A 19 -1.43 -9.88 -9.02
C LYS A 19 -1.38 -8.73 -8.01
N MET A 20 -1.66 -7.54 -8.52
CA MET A 20 -1.95 -6.37 -7.69
C MET A 20 -3.24 -6.56 -6.89
N VAL A 21 -3.29 -6.00 -5.69
CA VAL A 21 -4.46 -6.04 -4.81
C VAL A 21 -4.92 -4.62 -4.47
N PHE A 22 -6.20 -4.33 -4.72
CA PHE A 22 -6.85 -3.11 -4.24
C PHE A 22 -7.55 -3.39 -2.91
N ILE A 23 -7.23 -2.58 -1.89
CA ILE A 23 -7.84 -2.69 -0.55
C ILE A 23 -8.78 -1.50 -0.36
N GLY A 24 -10.08 -1.74 -0.54
CA GLY A 24 -11.15 -0.77 -0.30
C GLY A 24 -11.77 -0.88 1.10
N GLY A 25 -12.52 0.14 1.50
CA GLY A 25 -13.33 0.12 2.73
C GLY A 25 -13.43 1.48 3.44
N PRO A 26 -14.28 1.60 4.49
CA PRO A 26 -14.51 2.86 5.20
C PRO A 26 -13.23 3.47 5.78
N ARG A 27 -13.28 4.77 6.11
CA ARG A 27 -12.16 5.43 6.80
C ARG A 27 -11.90 4.77 8.16
N GLN A 28 -10.64 4.74 8.58
CA GLN A 28 -10.20 4.24 9.90
C GLN A 28 -10.45 2.75 10.22
N VAL A 29 -10.79 1.91 9.22
CA VAL A 29 -10.89 0.44 9.42
C VAL A 29 -9.55 -0.30 9.41
N GLY A 30 -8.44 0.43 9.25
CA GLY A 30 -7.08 -0.12 9.31
C GLY A 30 -6.53 -0.68 7.99
N LYS A 31 -6.99 -0.17 6.84
CA LYS A 31 -6.47 -0.52 5.50
C LYS A 31 -4.96 -0.29 5.38
N THR A 32 -4.51 0.92 5.73
CA THR A 32 -3.08 1.28 5.75
C THR A 32 -2.27 0.37 6.68
N THR A 33 -2.83 0.04 7.85
CA THR A 33 -2.17 -0.88 8.79
C THR A 33 -2.02 -2.29 8.21
N LEU A 34 -3.06 -2.80 7.54
CA LEU A 34 -3.01 -4.09 6.87
C LEU A 34 -1.99 -4.08 5.73
N ALA A 35 -1.99 -3.05 4.89
CA ALA A 35 -1.05 -2.95 3.78
C ALA A 35 0.40 -2.91 4.31
N LYS A 36 0.71 -2.02 5.25
CA LYS A 36 2.06 -1.90 5.84
C LYS A 36 2.56 -3.17 6.52
N HIS A 37 1.66 -4.06 6.96
CA HIS A 37 2.03 -5.35 7.54
C HIS A 37 2.81 -6.26 6.56
N PHE A 38 2.66 -6.04 5.25
CA PHE A 38 3.37 -6.81 4.21
C PHE A 38 4.77 -6.27 3.89
N LEU A 39 5.12 -5.07 4.37
CA LEU A 39 6.47 -4.55 4.23
C LEU A 39 7.36 -5.09 5.35
N LYS A 40 8.59 -5.47 5.02
CA LYS A 40 9.62 -5.70 6.03
C LYS A 40 10.05 -4.35 6.60
N ASN A 41 10.61 -4.35 7.81
CA ASN A 41 11.05 -3.12 8.49
C ASN A 41 12.07 -2.28 7.68
N SER A 42 12.78 -2.91 6.73
CA SER A 42 13.75 -2.28 5.84
C SER A 42 13.19 -1.87 4.47
N ASP A 43 11.93 -2.21 4.17
CA ASP A 43 11.36 -1.96 2.84
C ASP A 43 10.82 -0.53 2.73
N ASN A 44 11.43 0.25 1.83
CA ASN A 44 11.00 1.62 1.53
C ASN A 44 9.82 1.68 0.54
N GLY A 45 9.11 0.56 0.32
CA GLY A 45 8.08 0.42 -0.71
C GLY A 45 6.74 1.13 -0.42
N TYR A 46 6.62 1.88 0.68
CA TYR A 46 5.40 2.62 1.01
C TYR A 46 5.44 4.05 0.45
N LEU A 47 4.48 4.37 -0.41
CA LEU A 47 4.29 5.69 -1.02
C LEU A 47 2.85 6.15 -0.79
N ASN A 48 2.68 7.35 -0.25
CA ASN A 48 1.40 7.95 0.05
C ASN A 48 1.19 9.20 -0.81
N TRP A 49 0.06 9.25 -1.50
CA TRP A 49 -0.28 10.34 -2.42
C TRP A 49 -0.45 11.72 -1.75
N ASP A 50 -0.78 11.76 -0.46
CA ASP A 50 -0.89 13.00 0.29
C ASP A 50 0.48 13.64 0.59
N ILE A 51 1.56 12.86 0.57
CA ILE A 51 2.92 13.36 0.77
C ILE A 51 3.46 13.88 -0.55
N ALA A 52 3.74 15.19 -0.63
CA ALA A 52 4.11 15.85 -1.88
C ALA A 52 5.34 15.25 -2.56
N SER A 53 6.38 14.91 -1.80
CA SER A 53 7.61 14.28 -2.32
C SER A 53 7.34 12.87 -2.88
N GLN A 54 6.56 12.06 -2.18
CA GLN A 54 6.22 10.70 -2.62
C GLN A 54 5.27 10.72 -3.83
N ARG A 55 4.33 11.67 -3.84
CA ARG A 55 3.51 11.93 -5.04
C ARG A 55 4.37 12.31 -6.24
N ALA A 56 5.40 13.13 -6.05
CA ALA A 56 6.34 13.46 -7.13
C ALA A 56 7.04 12.19 -7.63
N GLN A 57 7.56 11.34 -6.73
CA GLN A 57 8.17 10.05 -7.09
C GLN A 57 7.24 9.15 -7.91
N ILE A 58 5.96 9.06 -7.54
CA ILE A 58 4.97 8.28 -8.30
C ILE A 58 4.80 8.87 -9.71
N LEU A 59 4.71 10.19 -9.84
CA LEU A 59 4.49 10.89 -11.11
C LEU A 59 5.71 10.87 -12.04
N THR A 60 6.93 10.84 -11.48
CA THR A 60 8.20 10.80 -12.23
C THR A 60 8.70 9.37 -12.49
N TYR A 61 7.98 8.35 -12.02
CA TYR A 61 8.39 6.94 -12.07
C TYR A 61 9.69 6.63 -11.28
N GLU A 62 10.04 7.47 -10.31
CA GLU A 62 11.21 7.32 -9.44
C GLU A 62 10.86 6.50 -8.19
N LEU A 63 10.39 5.27 -8.40
CA LEU A 63 9.97 4.37 -7.32
C LEU A 63 11.19 3.78 -6.59
N PRO A 64 11.12 3.63 -5.25
CA PRO A 64 12.20 3.04 -4.49
C PRO A 64 12.36 1.55 -4.83
N THR A 65 13.60 1.05 -4.87
CA THR A 65 13.86 -0.39 -5.02
C THR A 65 13.23 -1.15 -3.86
N SER A 66 12.19 -1.94 -4.17
CA SER A 66 11.46 -2.71 -3.17
C SER A 66 10.78 -3.92 -3.84
N PRO A 67 10.69 -5.08 -3.16
CA PRO A 67 9.95 -6.23 -3.69
C PRO A 67 8.43 -6.01 -3.71
N LEU A 68 7.91 -5.03 -2.97
CA LEU A 68 6.49 -4.71 -2.88
C LEU A 68 6.29 -3.20 -2.77
N TRP A 69 5.50 -2.63 -3.68
CA TRP A 69 5.04 -1.25 -3.55
C TRP A 69 3.63 -1.18 -2.97
N ILE A 70 3.42 -0.24 -2.07
CA ILE A 70 2.14 0.10 -1.49
C ILE A 70 1.86 1.56 -1.83
N PHE A 71 0.84 1.76 -2.66
CA PHE A 71 0.34 3.08 -3.00
C PHE A 71 -0.87 3.41 -2.13
N ASP A 72 -0.68 4.28 -1.14
CA ASP A 72 -1.75 4.73 -0.24
C ASP A 72 -2.40 6.00 -0.76
N GLU A 73 -3.73 6.12 -0.56
CA GLU A 73 -4.54 7.27 -0.98
C GLU A 73 -4.41 7.65 -2.48
N ILE A 74 -3.93 6.72 -3.31
CA ILE A 74 -3.66 6.93 -4.75
C ILE A 74 -4.90 7.31 -5.56
N HIS A 75 -6.10 6.96 -5.06
CA HIS A 75 -7.40 7.30 -5.67
C HIS A 75 -7.63 8.81 -5.80
N LYS A 76 -6.84 9.66 -5.13
CA LYS A 76 -6.87 11.12 -5.26
C LYS A 76 -6.24 11.63 -6.56
N TYR A 77 -5.66 10.75 -7.38
CA TYR A 77 -5.16 11.12 -8.69
C TYR A 77 -6.32 11.43 -9.65
N LYS A 78 -6.47 12.72 -10.00
CA LYS A 78 -7.61 13.23 -10.78
C LYS A 78 -7.79 12.64 -12.17
N LYS A 79 -6.76 12.01 -12.78
CA LYS A 79 -6.85 11.38 -14.11
C LYS A 79 -7.25 9.91 -14.06
N TRP A 80 -7.70 9.41 -12.91
CA TRP A 80 -8.22 8.05 -12.77
C TRP A 80 -9.71 7.94 -13.16
N HIS A 81 -10.31 9.01 -13.66
CA HIS A 81 -11.68 9.04 -14.17
C HIS A 81 -11.69 9.47 -15.64
#